data_AF-A0A0K1F4T5-F1
#
_entry.id   AF-A0A0K1F4T5-F1
#
_cell.length_a   1.000
_cell.length_b   1.000
_cell.length_c   1.000
_cell.angle_alpha   90.00
_cell.angle_beta   90.00
_cell.angle_gamma   90.00
#
_symmetry.space_group_name_H-M   'P 1'
#
loop_
_entity.id
_entity.type
_entity.pdbx_description
1 polymer ?
#
loop_
_entity_poly.entity_id
_entity_poly.type
_entity_poly.pdbx_seq_one_letter_code
_entity_poly.pdbx_strand_id
1 'polypeptide(L)'
;MLGRVVRETGGIAGSGLREVYVSALARDGSDVAALMGAFEEAEAYDETRFPATSGEKRRLRHTKEGRGTMSRVVEEIRAVGRREGIEMGRAEGRIKGKAEGRAEALGRLVRDGLVDARAAAASLGLDPEEVERMLA
;
A
#
# COMPACT_ATOMS: atom_id res chain seq x y z
N MET A 1 4.75 35.43 0.35
CA MET A 1 4.42 35.21 1.77
C MET A 1 2.91 35.35 1.89
N LEU A 2 2.17 34.28 2.21
CA LEU A 2 0.71 34.36 2.34
C LEU A 2 0.36 35.03 3.67
N GLY A 3 -0.17 36.26 3.64
CA GLY A 3 -0.68 36.94 4.83
C GLY A 3 -1.96 36.29 5.32
N ARG A 4 -2.09 36.10 6.64
CA ARG A 4 -3.34 35.63 7.28
C ARG A 4 -4.00 36.81 8.00
N VAL A 5 -5.32 36.85 7.98
CA VAL A 5 -6.10 37.91 8.64
C VAL A 5 -6.55 37.41 10.01
N VAL A 6 -6.25 38.18 11.05
CA VAL A 6 -6.80 37.95 12.40
C VAL A 6 -8.26 38.40 12.39
N ARG A 7 -9.18 37.48 12.62
CA ARG A 7 -10.63 37.70 12.40
C ARG A 7 -11.20 38.77 13.33
N GLU A 8 -10.76 38.82 14.58
CA GLU A 8 -11.22 39.81 15.56
C GLU A 8 -10.71 41.23 15.30
N THR A 9 -9.50 41.40 14.77
CA THR A 9 -8.86 42.72 14.62
C THR A 9 -8.76 43.19 13.18
N GLY A 10 -9.03 42.33 12.20
CA GLY A 10 -8.81 42.59 10.78
C GLY A 10 -7.33 42.76 10.40
N GLY A 11 -6.41 42.59 11.35
CA GLY A 11 -4.98 42.79 11.13
C GLY A 11 -4.39 41.68 10.26
N ILE A 12 -3.55 42.07 9.30
CA ILE A 12 -2.76 41.13 8.51
C ILE A 12 -1.52 40.76 9.32
N ALA A 13 -1.38 39.49 9.67
CA ALA A 13 -0.21 38.94 10.34
C ALA A 13 0.50 37.92 9.42
N GLY A 14 1.83 37.93 9.46
CA GLY A 14 2.63 36.87 8.84
C GLY A 14 2.43 35.57 9.62
N SER A 15 2.19 34.46 8.93
CA SER A 15 1.91 33.18 9.58
C SER A 15 3.11 32.56 10.33
N GLY A 16 4.33 33.07 10.11
CA GLY A 16 5.58 32.45 10.57
C GLY A 16 5.90 31.09 9.92
N LEU A 17 4.91 30.45 9.28
CA LEU A 17 5.05 29.20 8.55
C LEU A 17 6.01 29.35 7.36
N ARG A 18 7.02 28.48 7.31
CA ARG A 18 7.89 28.31 6.15
C ARG A 18 7.81 26.86 5.70
N GLU A 19 7.32 26.65 4.48
CA GLU A 19 7.30 25.35 3.82
C GLU A 19 8.49 25.27 2.86
N VAL A 20 9.22 24.16 2.92
CA VAL A 20 10.36 23.90 2.04
C VAL A 20 10.05 22.64 1.27
N TYR A 21 9.98 22.76 -0.05
CA TYR A 21 9.83 21.63 -0.95
C TYR A 21 11.20 21.22 -1.46
N VAL A 22 11.55 19.96 -1.26
CA VAL A 22 12.84 19.41 -1.66
C VAL A 22 12.61 18.35 -2.72
N SER A 23 13.31 18.47 -3.85
CA SER A 23 13.37 17.42 -4.85
C SER A 23 14.54 16.50 -4.55
N ALA A 24 14.27 15.20 -4.45
CA ALA A 24 15.32 14.19 -4.40
C ALA A 24 16.11 14.10 -5.71
N LEU A 25 15.56 14.59 -6.82
CA LEU A 25 16.15 14.50 -8.16
C LEU A 25 16.97 15.74 -8.53
N ALA A 26 16.77 16.86 -7.84
CA ALA A 26 17.53 18.07 -8.09
C ALA A 26 18.98 17.87 -7.62
N ARG A 27 19.93 18.10 -8.53
CA ARG A 27 21.37 18.05 -8.27
C ARG A 27 21.97 19.44 -8.55
N ASP A 28 21.51 20.43 -7.79
CA ASP A 28 21.86 21.84 -7.96
C ASP A 28 23.12 22.28 -7.19
N GLY A 29 23.82 21.34 -6.56
CA GLY A 29 25.00 21.61 -5.74
C GLY A 29 24.69 22.15 -4.34
N SER A 30 23.42 22.34 -3.98
CA SER A 30 23.03 22.78 -2.64
C SER A 30 23.31 21.74 -1.56
N ASP A 31 23.37 22.17 -0.30
CA ASP A 31 23.40 21.28 0.87
C ASP A 31 22.22 20.30 0.86
N VAL A 32 21.05 20.77 0.45
CA VAL A 32 19.84 19.95 0.39
C VAL A 32 19.99 18.87 -0.67
N ALA A 33 20.42 19.22 -1.89
CA ALA A 33 20.66 18.23 -2.95
C ALA A 33 21.73 17.21 -2.55
N ALA A 34 22.80 17.66 -1.88
CA ALA A 34 23.86 16.79 -1.37
C ALA A 34 23.34 15.83 -0.28
N LEU A 35 22.51 16.31 0.64
CA LEU A 35 21.88 15.48 1.68
C LEU A 35 20.94 14.45 1.06
N MET A 36 20.13 14.83 0.06
CA MET A 36 19.27 13.88 -0.65
C MET A 36 20.09 12.79 -1.36
N GLY A 37 21.23 13.14 -1.96
CA GLY A 37 22.17 12.16 -2.51
C GLY A 37 22.68 11.18 -1.45
N ALA A 38 23.01 11.66 -0.24
CA ALA A 38 23.44 10.79 0.86
C ALA A 38 22.35 9.77 1.30
N PHE A 39 21.06 10.12 1.19
CA PHE A 39 19.96 9.19 1.47
C PHE A 39 19.71 8.19 0.34
N GLU A 40 19.80 8.62 -0.91
CA GLU A 40 19.39 7.83 -2.08
C GLU A 40 20.50 6.91 -2.60
N GLU A 41 21.73 7.40 -2.68
CA GLU A 41 22.84 6.70 -3.32
C GLU A 41 23.51 5.75 -2.32
N ALA A 42 23.62 4.46 -2.62
CA ALA A 42 24.07 3.45 -1.66
C ALA A 42 25.43 3.74 -1.00
N GLU A 43 26.38 4.32 -1.74
CA GLU A 43 27.75 4.59 -1.27
C GLU A 43 28.07 6.08 -1.06
N ALA A 44 27.07 6.97 -1.12
CA ALA A 44 27.29 8.37 -0.80
C ALA A 44 27.35 8.58 0.71
N TYR A 45 28.49 9.08 1.21
CA TYR A 45 28.68 9.48 2.59
C TYR A 45 29.42 10.81 2.62
N ASP A 46 28.92 11.74 3.42
CA ASP A 46 29.60 12.98 3.72
C ASP A 46 29.56 13.15 5.24
N GLU A 47 30.60 12.67 5.92
CA GLU A 47 30.71 12.79 7.37
C GLU A 47 31.16 14.19 7.81
N THR A 48 31.61 15.03 6.87
CA THR A 48 31.99 16.42 7.16
C THR A 48 30.78 17.34 7.18
N ARG A 49 29.90 17.25 6.17
CA ARG A 49 28.67 18.04 6.06
C ARG A 49 27.50 17.39 6.79
N PHE A 50 27.40 16.05 6.77
CA PHE A 50 26.28 15.29 7.34
C PHE A 50 26.74 14.16 8.28
N PRO A 51 27.48 14.47 9.38
CA PRO A 51 28.05 13.45 10.26
C PRO A 51 27.01 12.47 10.82
N ALA A 52 25.84 12.97 11.24
CA ALA A 52 24.79 12.13 11.80
C ALA A 52 24.19 11.17 10.76
N THR A 53 23.75 11.69 9.61
CA THR A 53 23.12 10.89 8.54
C THR A 53 24.09 9.87 7.96
N SER A 54 25.29 10.32 7.58
CA SER A 54 26.32 9.46 6.97
C SER A 54 26.83 8.42 7.96
N GLY A 55 27.03 8.80 9.22
CA GLY A 55 27.43 7.91 10.30
C GLY A 55 26.41 6.82 10.57
N GLU A 56 25.13 7.16 10.70
CA GLU A 56 24.08 6.17 10.92
C GLU A 56 23.88 5.24 9.73
N LYS A 57 23.89 5.77 8.50
CA LYS A 57 23.85 4.94 7.30
C LYS A 57 25.00 3.94 7.26
N ARG A 58 26.22 4.39 7.59
CA ARG A 58 27.39 3.51 7.70
C ARG A 58 27.20 2.47 8.80
N ARG A 59 26.70 2.87 9.97
CA ARG A 59 26.42 1.97 11.10
C ARG A 59 25.46 0.87 10.68
N LEU A 60 24.30 1.22 10.12
CA LEU A 60 23.27 0.29 9.66
C LEU A 60 23.81 -0.69 8.61
N ARG A 61 24.68 -0.24 7.72
CA ARG A 61 25.18 -1.05 6.60
C ARG A 61 26.38 -1.93 6.95
N HIS A 62 27.37 -1.37 7.65
CA HIS A 62 28.68 -2.01 7.80
C HIS A 62 28.91 -2.64 9.17
N THR A 63 28.14 -2.28 10.21
CA THR A 63 28.31 -2.88 11.55
C THR A 63 27.45 -4.13 11.72
N LYS A 64 27.89 -5.05 12.60
CA LYS A 64 27.10 -6.24 12.95
C LYS A 64 25.77 -5.87 13.60
N GLU A 65 25.80 -4.92 14.53
CA GLU A 65 24.61 -4.40 15.21
C GLU A 65 23.63 -3.80 14.21
N GLY A 66 24.11 -2.90 13.33
CA GLY A 66 23.29 -2.27 12.30
C GLY A 66 22.65 -3.26 11.33
N ARG A 67 23.42 -4.25 10.87
CA ARG A 67 22.85 -5.35 10.06
C ARG A 67 21.80 -6.16 10.83
N GLY A 68 21.98 -6.34 12.13
CA GLY A 68 20.99 -6.96 13.01
C GLY A 68 19.70 -6.14 13.09
N THR A 69 19.80 -4.81 13.25
CA THR A 69 18.65 -3.89 13.20
C THR A 69 17.91 -4.01 11.87
N MET A 70 18.63 -3.95 10.75
CA MET A 70 18.02 -4.04 9.41
C MET A 70 17.34 -5.39 9.17
N SER A 71 17.97 -6.49 9.60
CA SER A 71 17.38 -7.83 9.50
C SER A 71 16.05 -7.92 10.25
N ARG A 72 15.99 -7.37 11.47
CA ARG A 72 14.76 -7.35 12.28
C ARG A 72 13.63 -6.58 11.60
N VAL A 73 13.94 -5.40 11.03
CA VAL A 73 12.94 -4.59 10.29
C VAL A 73 12.40 -5.35 9.08
N VAL A 74 13.27 -6.03 8.32
CA VAL A 74 12.83 -6.84 7.17
C VAL A 74 11.92 -7.98 7.61
N GLU A 75 12.26 -8.68 8.69
CA GLU A 75 11.42 -9.76 9.22
C GLU A 75 10.07 -9.27 9.74
N GLU A 76 10.02 -8.09 10.36
CA GLU A 76 8.77 -7.46 10.78
C GLU A 76 7.87 -7.10 9.59
N ILE A 77 8.42 -6.46 8.55
CA ILE A 77 7.69 -6.15 7.31
C ILE A 77 7.14 -7.44 6.67
N ARG A 78 7.96 -8.49 6.59
CA ARG A 78 7.53 -9.80 6.08
C ARG A 78 6.41 -10.41 6.93
N ALA A 79 6.49 -10.31 8.25
CA ALA A 79 5.48 -10.84 9.14
C ALA A 79 4.13 -10.11 8.97
N VAL A 80 4.17 -8.78 8.87
CA VAL A 80 2.98 -7.96 8.57
C VAL A 80 2.39 -8.34 7.22
N GLY A 81 3.20 -8.37 6.16
CA GLY A 81 2.73 -8.72 4.82
C GLY A 81 2.14 -10.13 4.72
N ARG A 82 2.72 -11.13 5.42
CA ARG A 82 2.13 -12.48 5.50
C ARG A 82 0.76 -12.47 6.18
N ARG A 83 0.62 -11.73 7.28
CA ARG A 83 -0.65 -11.63 8.02
C ARG A 83 -1.74 -11.01 7.14
N GLU A 84 -1.43 -9.90 6.50
CA GLU A 84 -2.35 -9.19 5.59
C GLU A 84 -2.73 -10.07 4.40
N GLY A 85 -1.76 -10.76 3.79
CA GLY A 85 -2.01 -11.68 2.69
C GLY A 85 -2.93 -12.85 3.08
N ILE A 86 -2.74 -13.43 4.27
CA ILE A 86 -3.62 -14.49 4.78
C ILE A 86 -5.04 -13.95 5.02
N GLU A 87 -5.17 -12.77 5.61
CA GLU A 87 -6.46 -12.15 5.88
C GLU A 87 -7.24 -11.87 4.59
N MET A 88 -6.57 -11.25 3.61
CA MET A 88 -7.13 -10.96 2.29
C MET A 88 -7.52 -12.25 1.57
N GLY A 89 -6.63 -13.23 1.51
CA GLY A 89 -6.92 -14.53 0.88
C GLY A 89 -8.08 -15.27 1.54
N ARG A 90 -8.23 -15.18 2.87
CA ARG A 90 -9.40 -15.73 3.59
C ARG A 90 -10.67 -14.96 3.28
N ALA A 91 -10.62 -13.65 3.11
CA ALA A 91 -11.78 -12.84 2.74
C ALA A 91 -12.24 -13.18 1.31
N GLU A 92 -11.32 -13.18 0.35
CA GLU A 92 -11.59 -13.55 -1.04
C GLU A 92 -12.09 -15.00 -1.15
N GLY A 93 -11.42 -15.94 -0.48
CA GLY A 93 -11.82 -17.34 -0.46
C GLY A 93 -13.22 -17.56 0.11
N ARG A 94 -13.62 -16.79 1.13
CA ARG A 94 -15.00 -16.84 1.66
C ARG A 94 -16.02 -16.31 0.66
N ILE A 95 -15.71 -15.24 -0.07
CA ILE A 95 -16.62 -14.69 -1.08
C ILE A 95 -16.76 -15.67 -2.24
N LYS A 96 -15.63 -16.12 -2.80
CA LYS A 96 -15.59 -17.07 -3.92
C LYS A 96 -16.27 -18.39 -3.54
N GLY A 97 -15.91 -18.97 -2.40
CA GLY A 97 -16.51 -20.22 -1.93
C GLY A 97 -18.01 -20.12 -1.68
N LYS A 98 -18.52 -18.98 -1.17
CA LYS A 98 -19.97 -18.75 -1.05
C LYS A 98 -20.65 -18.67 -2.41
N ALA A 99 -20.04 -17.99 -3.38
CA ALA A 99 -20.58 -17.87 -4.73
C ALA A 99 -20.61 -19.23 -5.44
N GLU A 100 -19.50 -19.96 -5.42
CA GLU A 100 -19.37 -21.30 -6.00
C GLU A 100 -20.32 -22.30 -5.34
N GLY A 101 -20.38 -22.33 -4.00
CA GLY A 101 -21.29 -23.21 -3.27
C GLY A 101 -22.77 -22.90 -3.55
N ARG A 102 -23.13 -21.61 -3.71
CA ARG A 102 -24.49 -21.22 -4.10
C ARG A 102 -24.81 -21.68 -5.52
N ALA A 103 -23.88 -21.51 -6.46
CA ALA A 103 -24.05 -21.96 -7.84
C ALA A 103 -24.19 -23.48 -7.93
N GLU A 104 -23.34 -24.24 -7.21
CA GLU A 104 -23.40 -25.70 -7.19
C GLU A 104 -24.72 -26.22 -6.61
N ALA A 105 -25.15 -25.66 -5.47
CA ALA A 105 -26.41 -26.04 -4.83
C ALA A 105 -27.60 -25.78 -5.75
N LEU A 106 -27.64 -24.62 -6.40
CA LEU A 106 -28.71 -24.26 -7.32
C LEU A 106 -28.70 -25.13 -8.59
N GLY A 107 -27.52 -25.44 -9.12
CA GLY A 107 -27.37 -26.37 -10.25
C GLY A 107 -27.81 -27.81 -9.94
N ARG A 108 -27.76 -28.25 -8.67
CA ARG A 108 -28.38 -29.52 -8.25
C ARG A 108 -29.91 -29.42 -8.27
N LEU A 109 -30.47 -28.37 -7.70
CA LEU A 109 -31.93 -28.16 -7.68
C LEU A 109 -32.54 -28.08 -9.09
N VAL A 110 -31.83 -27.47 -10.04
CA VAL A 110 -32.26 -27.43 -11.45
C VAL A 110 -32.25 -28.82 -12.07
N ARG A 111 -31.17 -29.60 -11.87
CA ARG A 111 -31.08 -30.99 -12.38
C ARG A 111 -32.13 -31.92 -11.78
N ASP A 112 -32.47 -31.71 -10.51
CA ASP A 112 -33.53 -32.45 -9.82
C ASP A 112 -34.94 -32.01 -10.25
N GLY A 113 -35.05 -31.01 -11.14
CA GLY A 113 -36.33 -30.48 -11.63
C GLY A 113 -37.11 -29.67 -10.59
N LEU A 114 -36.47 -29.29 -9.48
CA LEU A 114 -37.10 -28.57 -8.38
C LEU A 114 -37.13 -27.06 -8.61
N VAL A 115 -36.23 -26.54 -9.46
CA VAL A 115 -36.11 -25.11 -9.79
C VAL A 115 -35.92 -24.95 -11.30
N ASP A 116 -36.55 -23.93 -11.87
CA ASP A 116 -36.38 -23.56 -13.28
C ASP A 116 -34.98 -22.97 -13.55
N ALA A 117 -34.36 -23.38 -14.67
CA ALA A 117 -33.00 -22.99 -15.02
C ALA A 117 -32.85 -21.47 -15.24
N ARG A 118 -33.86 -20.80 -15.79
CA ARG A 118 -33.85 -19.35 -16.04
C ARG A 118 -34.02 -18.57 -14.74
N ALA A 119 -34.87 -19.06 -13.82
CA ALA A 119 -34.99 -18.51 -12.47
C ALA A 119 -33.68 -18.68 -11.67
N ALA A 120 -32.99 -19.81 -11.84
CA ALA A 120 -31.69 -20.06 -11.24
C ALA A 120 -30.60 -19.12 -11.76
N ALA A 121 -30.53 -18.93 -13.08
CA ALA A 121 -29.62 -17.99 -13.74
C ALA A 121 -29.79 -16.57 -13.22
N ALA A 122 -31.04 -16.08 -13.19
CA ALA A 122 -31.37 -14.75 -12.66
C ALA A 122 -30.97 -14.58 -11.20
N SER A 123 -31.14 -15.61 -10.36
CA SER A 123 -30.76 -15.60 -8.94
C SER A 123 -29.24 -15.52 -8.72
N LEU A 124 -28.44 -16.09 -9.64
CA LEU A 124 -26.98 -16.01 -9.63
C LEU A 124 -26.44 -14.75 -10.33
N GLY A 125 -27.30 -13.95 -10.96
CA GLY A 125 -26.89 -12.82 -11.79
C GLY A 125 -26.14 -13.25 -13.05
N LEU A 126 -26.37 -14.48 -13.51
CA LEU A 126 -25.79 -15.03 -14.73
C LEU A 126 -26.73 -14.80 -15.92
N ASP A 127 -26.16 -14.73 -17.12
CA ASP A 127 -26.94 -14.71 -18.35
C ASP A 127 -27.65 -16.06 -18.54
N PRO A 128 -29.00 -16.07 -18.69
CA PRO A 128 -29.75 -17.30 -18.94
C PRO A 128 -29.24 -18.13 -20.13
N GLU A 129 -28.75 -17.49 -21.20
CA GLU A 129 -28.21 -18.19 -22.37
C GLU A 129 -26.85 -18.85 -22.08
N GLU A 130 -26.12 -18.33 -21.11
CA GLU A 130 -24.86 -18.92 -20.63
C GLU A 130 -25.14 -20.11 -19.71
N VAL A 131 -26.22 -20.06 -18.94
CA VAL A 131 -26.68 -21.17 -18.08
C VAL A 131 -27.27 -22.32 -18.91
N GLU A 132 -28.07 -22.05 -19.94
CA GLU A 132 -28.56 -23.11 -20.85
C GLU A 132 -27.42 -23.88 -21.53
N ARG A 133 -26.33 -23.19 -21.91
CA ARG A 133 -25.13 -23.81 -22.48
C ARG A 133 -24.35 -24.68 -21.49
N MET A 134 -24.41 -24.39 -20.19
CA MET A 134 -23.76 -25.19 -19.14
C MET A 134 -24.56 -26.44 -18.76
N LEU A 135 -25.85 -26.49 -19.08
CA LEU A 135 -26.77 -27.57 -18.71
C LEU A 135 -27.06 -28.54 -19.87
N ALA A 136 -26.72 -28.18 -21.12
CA ALA A 136 -26.78 -29.04 -22.30
C ALA A 136 -25.62 -30.05 -22.35
#